data_AF-A0A645HMV5-F1
#
_entry.id   AF-A0A645HMV5-F1
#
_cell.length_a   1.000
_cell.length_b   1.000
_cell.length_c   1.000
_cell.angle_alpha   90.00
_cell.angle_beta   90.00
_cell.angle_gamma   90.00
#
_symmetry.space_group_name_H-M   'P 1'
#
loop_
_entity.id
_entity.type
_entity.pdbx_description
1 polymer ?
#
loop_
_entity_poly.entity_id
_entity_poly.type
_entity_poly.pdbx_seq_one_letter_code
_entity_poly.pdbx_strand_id
1 'polypeptide(L)'
;MVLNLMSFILKDVSPQEIEKIILSDRFSQFRMKIPVVLIGGPVVAYTEELKQILDADIIVPRYSDVGNAVGAVVGKGIKRVEILIKSTYSKDRKRLVLLFSSRGRETFGSYPEALEYAESLGRKLVMEYMTEAGLDKGEVQIEMSRKDISLSEAGTIPVETKLVFVGIGMPKV
;
A
#
# COMPACT_ATOMS: atom_id res chain seq x y z
N MET A 1 -22.71 6.91 -11.45
CA MET A 1 -22.18 5.64 -10.87
C MET A 1 -22.14 4.53 -11.92
N VAL A 2 -23.26 4.23 -12.59
CA VAL A 2 -23.38 3.20 -13.63
C VAL A 2 -22.34 3.34 -14.75
N LEU A 3 -22.15 4.56 -15.27
CA LEU A 3 -21.14 4.83 -16.30
C LEU A 3 -19.75 4.30 -15.90
N ASN A 4 -19.30 4.57 -14.68
CA ASN A 4 -18.00 4.10 -14.19
C ASN A 4 -17.91 2.58 -14.11
N LEU A 5 -18.99 1.91 -13.70
CA LEU A 5 -19.05 0.45 -13.65
C LEU A 5 -18.98 -0.16 -15.05
N MET A 6 -19.76 0.37 -15.99
CA MET A 6 -19.75 -0.10 -17.38
C MET A 6 -18.41 0.20 -18.05
N SER A 7 -17.81 1.38 -17.85
CA SER A 7 -16.48 1.73 -18.37
C SER A 7 -15.36 0.85 -17.80
N PHE A 8 -15.48 0.38 -16.55
CA PHE A 8 -14.51 -0.55 -15.97
C PHE A 8 -14.50 -1.90 -16.70
N ILE A 9 -15.67 -2.35 -17.18
CA ILE A 9 -15.83 -3.61 -17.90
C ILE A 9 -15.51 -3.44 -19.39
N LEU A 10 -16.08 -2.41 -20.02
CA LEU A 10 -15.99 -2.12 -21.44
C LEU A 10 -14.80 -1.21 -21.73
N LYS A 11 -13.59 -1.68 -21.42
CA LYS A 11 -12.36 -0.87 -21.55
C LYS A 11 -12.09 -0.39 -22.98
N ASP A 12 -12.61 -1.09 -23.98
CA ASP A 12 -12.44 -0.78 -25.40
C ASP A 12 -13.55 0.13 -25.95
N VAL A 13 -14.53 0.53 -25.13
CA VAL A 13 -15.64 1.41 -25.52
C VAL A 13 -15.45 2.77 -24.86
N SER A 14 -15.64 3.85 -25.62
CA SER A 14 -15.47 5.19 -25.07
C SER A 14 -16.55 5.50 -24.02
N PRO A 15 -16.22 6.22 -22.92
CA PRO A 15 -17.22 6.60 -21.92
C PRO A 15 -18.42 7.36 -22.51
N GLN A 16 -18.20 8.17 -23.55
CA GLN A 16 -19.25 8.93 -24.23
C GLN A 16 -20.25 8.02 -24.97
N GLU A 17 -19.80 6.90 -25.52
CA GLU A 17 -20.69 5.92 -26.14
C GLU A 17 -21.49 5.14 -25.11
N ILE A 18 -20.86 4.79 -23.98
CA ILE A 18 -21.53 4.14 -22.85
C ILE A 18 -22.60 5.06 -22.25
N GLU A 19 -22.29 6.34 -22.08
CA GLU A 19 -23.24 7.34 -21.59
C GLU A 19 -24.46 7.47 -22.52
N LYS A 20 -24.26 7.48 -23.84
CA LYS A 20 -25.36 7.46 -24.82
C LYS A 20 -26.26 6.23 -24.67
N ILE A 21 -25.68 5.06 -24.35
CA ILE A 21 -26.45 3.83 -24.13
C ILE A 21 -27.29 3.95 -22.85
N ILE A 22 -26.68 4.40 -21.75
CA ILE A 22 -27.36 4.58 -20.45
C ILE A 22 -28.51 5.58 -20.55
N LEU A 23 -28.29 6.70 -21.25
CA LEU A 23 -29.30 7.75 -21.43
C LEU A 23 -30.33 7.43 -22.51
N SER A 24 -30.13 6.36 -23.29
CA SER A 24 -31.09 6.01 -24.32
C SER A 24 -32.34 5.39 -23.69
N ASP A 25 -33.51 5.89 -24.05
CA ASP A 25 -34.84 5.37 -23.62
C ASP A 25 -35.18 4.01 -24.27
N ARG A 26 -34.15 3.22 -24.58
CA ARG A 26 -34.28 1.87 -25.08
C ARG A 26 -34.32 1.00 -23.84
N PHE A 27 -35.51 0.50 -23.49
CA PHE A 27 -35.78 -0.49 -22.43
C PHE A 27 -34.78 -1.66 -22.43
N SER A 28 -33.57 -1.43 -21.95
CA SER A 28 -32.42 -2.31 -22.10
C SER A 28 -31.64 -2.31 -20.81
N GLN A 29 -31.21 -3.50 -20.42
CA GLN A 29 -30.43 -3.71 -19.22
C GLN A 29 -29.09 -4.30 -19.61
N PHE A 30 -28.04 -3.82 -18.97
CA PHE A 30 -26.70 -4.36 -19.16
C PHE A 30 -26.45 -5.46 -18.14
N ARG A 31 -26.42 -6.71 -18.62
CA ARG A 31 -26.17 -7.88 -17.76
C ARG A 31 -24.68 -8.02 -17.43
N MET A 32 -24.37 -8.10 -16.14
CA MET A 32 -23.02 -8.33 -15.65
C MET A 32 -22.97 -9.59 -14.79
N LYS A 33 -21.95 -10.42 -15.02
CA LYS A 33 -21.68 -11.62 -14.18
C LYS A 33 -20.86 -11.29 -12.92
N ILE A 34 -20.34 -10.07 -12.82
CA ILE A 34 -19.52 -9.61 -11.71
C ILE A 34 -20.45 -8.92 -10.70
N PRO A 35 -20.43 -9.32 -9.41
CA PRO A 35 -21.27 -8.69 -8.40
C PRO A 35 -20.86 -7.24 -8.17
N VAL A 36 -21.84 -6.39 -7.84
CA VAL A 36 -21.64 -4.98 -7.51
C VAL A 36 -21.92 -4.78 -6.03
N VAL A 37 -20.88 -4.54 -5.24
CA VAL A 37 -20.99 -4.31 -3.79
C VAL A 37 -21.04 -2.81 -3.50
N LEU A 38 -22.10 -2.37 -2.82
CA LEU A 38 -22.35 -0.96 -2.52
C LEU A 38 -21.92 -0.62 -1.10
N ILE A 39 -20.95 0.30 -0.96
CA ILE A 39 -20.41 0.77 0.33
C ILE A 39 -20.33 2.30 0.35
N GLY A 40 -20.78 2.91 1.45
CA GLY A 40 -20.80 4.34 1.71
C GLY A 40 -22.17 4.80 2.24
N GLY A 41 -22.20 5.92 2.96
CA GLY A 41 -23.42 6.45 3.59
C GLY A 41 -24.67 6.51 2.69
N PRO A 42 -24.62 7.09 1.48
CA PRO A 42 -25.81 7.26 0.65
C PRO A 42 -26.11 6.07 -0.27
N VAL A 43 -25.36 4.96 -0.22
CA VAL A 43 -25.42 3.95 -1.29
C VAL A 43 -26.76 3.23 -1.42
N VAL A 44 -27.50 3.13 -0.32
CA VAL A 44 -28.85 2.54 -0.31
C VAL A 44 -29.82 3.30 -1.22
N ALA A 45 -29.65 4.62 -1.36
CA ALA A 45 -30.53 5.44 -2.20
C ALA A 45 -30.38 5.14 -3.70
N TYR A 46 -29.25 4.56 -4.12
CA TYR A 46 -28.97 4.30 -5.54
C TYR A 46 -29.31 2.88 -6.00
N THR A 47 -29.79 1.99 -5.11
CA THR A 47 -29.99 0.57 -5.44
C THR A 47 -31.01 0.35 -6.54
N GLU A 48 -32.14 1.05 -6.48
CA GLU A 48 -33.22 0.88 -7.45
C GLU A 48 -32.85 1.47 -8.82
N GLU A 49 -32.20 2.64 -8.84
CA GLU A 49 -31.64 3.23 -10.06
C GLU A 49 -30.63 2.28 -10.73
N LEU A 50 -29.75 1.66 -9.94
CA LEU A 50 -28.77 0.70 -10.45
C LEU A 50 -29.43 -0.54 -11.06
N LYS A 51 -30.44 -1.12 -10.41
CA LYS A 51 -31.15 -2.31 -10.91
C LYS A 51 -31.94 -2.03 -12.20
N GLN A 52 -32.35 -0.79 -12.43
CA GLN A 52 -33.04 -0.42 -13.68
C GLN A 52 -32.10 -0.50 -14.88
N ILE A 53 -30.81 -0.18 -14.69
CA ILE A 53 -29.84 -0.10 -15.79
C ILE A 53 -28.96 -1.36 -15.86
N LEU A 54 -28.66 -1.98 -14.71
CA LEU A 54 -27.77 -3.13 -14.59
C LEU A 54 -28.52 -4.37 -14.12
N ASP A 55 -28.38 -5.46 -14.87
CA ASP A 55 -28.78 -6.80 -14.45
C ASP A 55 -27.54 -7.52 -13.86
N ALA A 56 -27.30 -7.29 -12.57
CA ALA A 56 -26.16 -7.80 -11.82
C ALA A 56 -26.57 -8.20 -10.40
N ASP A 57 -25.74 -9.01 -9.74
CA ASP A 57 -25.88 -9.27 -8.31
C ASP A 57 -25.46 -8.03 -7.51
N ILE A 58 -26.43 -7.16 -7.19
CA ILE A 58 -26.23 -5.92 -6.46
C ILE A 58 -26.38 -6.20 -4.96
N ILE A 59 -25.27 -6.11 -4.24
CA ILE A 59 -25.17 -6.46 -2.83
C ILE A 59 -25.02 -5.19 -2.00
N VAL A 60 -25.92 -5.01 -1.02
CA VAL A 60 -25.81 -3.97 0.01
C VAL A 60 -25.54 -4.65 1.35
N PRO A 61 -24.30 -4.59 1.87
CA PRO A 61 -23.99 -5.13 3.19
C PRO A 61 -24.76 -4.43 4.30
N ARG A 62 -25.02 -5.14 5.41
CA ARG A 62 -25.73 -4.61 6.60
C ARG A 62 -25.13 -3.32 7.16
N TYR A 63 -23.81 -3.16 7.08
CA TYR A 63 -23.05 -2.01 7.58
C TYR A 63 -22.42 -1.21 6.42
N SER A 64 -23.16 -1.06 5.32
CA SER A 64 -22.67 -0.39 4.11
C SER A 64 -22.31 1.08 4.36
N ASP A 65 -23.02 1.75 5.27
CA ASP A 65 -22.79 3.13 5.69
C ASP A 65 -21.41 3.36 6.33
N VAL A 66 -20.88 2.35 7.02
CA VAL A 66 -19.59 2.41 7.74
C VAL A 66 -18.53 1.46 7.16
N GLY A 67 -18.72 0.94 5.95
CA GLY A 67 -17.82 -0.07 5.39
C GLY A 67 -16.35 0.36 5.31
N ASN A 68 -16.06 1.64 5.11
CA ASN A 68 -14.69 2.18 5.18
C ASN A 68 -14.08 2.03 6.58
N ALA A 69 -14.85 2.29 7.63
CA ALA A 69 -14.38 2.16 9.01
C ALA A 69 -14.16 0.69 9.37
N VAL A 70 -15.08 -0.19 8.96
CA VAL A 70 -14.93 -1.64 9.12
C VAL A 70 -13.64 -2.11 8.42
N GLY A 71 -13.42 -1.69 7.17
CA GLY A 71 -12.21 -2.01 6.41
C GLY A 71 -10.92 -1.53 7.06
N ALA A 72 -10.94 -0.36 7.70
CA ALA A 72 -9.79 0.16 8.43
C ALA A 72 -9.44 -0.67 9.68
N VAL A 73 -10.46 -1.23 10.35
CA VAL A 73 -10.27 -2.06 11.57
C VAL A 73 -9.82 -3.48 11.22
N VAL A 74 -10.43 -4.10 10.20
CA VAL A 74 -10.12 -5.50 9.82
C VAL A 74 -8.95 -5.61 8.85
N GLY A 75 -8.48 -4.49 8.31
CA GLY A 75 -7.37 -4.43 7.38
C GLY A 75 -6.06 -4.89 8.01
N LYS A 76 -5.16 -5.47 7.19
CA LYS A 76 -3.81 -5.79 7.64
C LYS A 76 -3.08 -4.49 8.02
N GLY A 77 -2.46 -4.46 9.19
CA GLY A 77 -1.58 -3.38 9.58
C GLY A 77 -0.28 -3.47 8.78
N ILE A 78 0.08 -2.39 8.08
CA ILE A 78 1.30 -2.33 7.27
C ILE A 78 2.21 -1.23 7.81
N LYS A 79 3.48 -1.57 8.05
CA LYS A 79 4.51 -0.59 8.43
C LYS A 79 5.69 -0.67 7.48
N ARG A 80 5.97 0.46 6.83
CA ARG A 80 7.17 0.65 6.03
C ARG A 80 8.19 1.47 6.80
N VAL A 81 9.42 0.96 6.91
CA VAL A 81 10.58 1.67 7.48
C VAL A 81 11.66 1.74 6.43
N GLU A 82 12.19 2.93 6.18
CA GLU A 82 13.31 3.15 5.28
C GLU A 82 14.55 3.60 6.07
N ILE A 83 15.68 2.96 5.82
CA ILE A 83 16.98 3.32 6.39
C ILE A 83 17.96 3.53 5.24
N LEU A 84 18.71 4.62 5.29
CA LEU A 84 19.66 5.00 4.26
C LEU A 84 21.07 5.03 4.82
N ILE A 85 21.99 4.30 4.21
CA ILE A 85 23.41 4.32 4.52
C ILE A 85 24.12 5.04 3.39
N LYS A 86 24.93 6.05 3.71
CA LYS A 86 25.78 6.78 2.76
C LYS A 86 27.23 6.65 3.15
N SER A 87 28.07 6.26 2.19
CA SER A 87 29.52 6.32 2.32
C SER A 87 30.01 7.65 1.76
N THR A 88 30.63 8.48 2.59
CA THR A 88 31.23 9.75 2.18
C THR A 88 32.69 9.84 2.62
N TYR A 89 33.38 10.90 2.22
CA TYR A 89 34.74 11.22 2.64
C TYR A 89 34.73 12.53 3.41
N SER A 90 35.38 12.53 4.58
CA SER A 90 35.68 13.75 5.32
C SER A 90 36.70 14.62 4.58
N LYS A 91 36.86 15.88 5.02
CA LYS A 91 37.87 16.80 4.48
C LYS A 91 39.29 16.21 4.53
N ASP A 92 39.58 15.38 5.53
CA ASP A 92 40.87 14.71 5.73
C ASP A 92 40.98 13.38 4.94
N ARG A 93 40.12 13.16 3.94
CA ARG A 93 40.03 11.94 3.12
C ARG A 93 39.75 10.65 3.90
N LYS A 94 39.38 10.73 5.18
CA LYS A 94 38.88 9.57 5.93
C LYS A 94 37.47 9.24 5.50
N ARG A 95 37.21 7.97 5.24
CA ARG A 95 35.86 7.47 4.93
C ARG A 95 34.96 7.64 6.16
N LEU A 96 33.76 8.14 5.94
CA LEU A 96 32.69 8.27 6.93
C LEU A 96 31.48 7.49 6.43
N VAL A 97 30.87 6.69 7.30
CA VAL A 97 29.62 5.99 7.00
C VAL A 97 28.52 6.63 7.81
N LEU A 98 27.52 7.17 7.12
CA LEU A 98 26.39 7.88 7.72
C LEU A 98 25.13 7.05 7.52
N LEU A 99 24.41 6.80 8.61
CA LEU A 99 23.11 6.15 8.60
C LEU A 99 22.03 7.18 8.90
N PHE A 100 20.93 7.14 8.15
CA PHE A 100 19.76 7.98 8.32
C PHE A 100 18.53 7.09 8.50
N SER A 101 17.79 7.33 9.57
CA SER A 101 16.54 6.64 9.89
C SER A 101 15.51 7.63 10.43
N SER A 102 14.29 7.16 10.74
CA SER A 102 13.29 7.95 11.46
C SER A 102 13.73 8.37 12.87
N ARG A 103 14.77 7.75 13.44
CA ARG A 103 15.35 8.14 14.74
C ARG A 103 16.43 9.21 14.64
N GLY A 104 16.81 9.60 13.41
CA GLY A 104 17.85 10.59 13.17
C GLY A 104 19.05 10.02 12.42
N ARG A 105 20.20 10.67 12.61
CA ARG A 105 21.45 10.37 11.90
C ARG A 105 22.48 9.81 12.85
N GLU A 106 23.13 8.74 12.44
CA GLU A 106 24.23 8.09 13.15
C GLU A 106 25.46 7.99 12.25
N THR A 107 26.65 7.92 12.86
CA THR A 107 27.93 7.83 12.16
C THR A 107 28.66 6.58 12.62
N PHE A 108 29.15 5.79 11.68
CA PHE A 108 29.80 4.51 11.92
C PHE A 108 31.24 4.52 11.41
N GLY A 109 32.09 3.70 12.03
CA GLY A 109 33.48 3.55 11.62
C GLY A 109 33.62 2.69 10.36
N SER A 110 32.68 1.79 10.13
CA SER A 110 32.70 0.88 8.98
C SER A 110 31.31 0.67 8.36
N TYR A 111 31.30 0.26 7.09
CA TYR A 111 30.05 -0.06 6.39
C TYR A 111 29.36 -1.32 6.92
N PRO A 112 30.07 -2.44 7.20
CA PRO A 112 29.45 -3.63 7.78
C PRO A 112 28.75 -3.35 9.12
N GLU A 113 29.37 -2.54 9.98
CA GLU A 113 28.80 -2.12 11.26
C GLU A 113 27.50 -1.31 11.06
N ALA A 114 27.50 -0.36 10.12
CA ALA A 114 26.30 0.40 9.79
C ALA A 114 25.18 -0.48 9.21
N LEU A 115 25.55 -1.48 8.42
CA LEU A 115 24.59 -2.42 7.81
C LEU A 115 23.93 -3.31 8.86
N GLU A 116 24.71 -3.93 9.74
CA GLU A 116 24.21 -4.78 10.83
C GLU A 116 23.30 -3.97 11.76
N TYR A 117 23.72 -2.76 12.13
CA TYR A 117 22.90 -1.86 12.93
C TYR A 117 21.60 -1.48 12.22
N ALA A 118 21.65 -1.16 10.92
CA ALA A 118 20.46 -0.81 10.14
C ALA A 118 19.46 -1.98 10.05
N GLU A 119 19.94 -3.20 9.88
CA GLU A 119 19.08 -4.40 9.84
C GLU A 119 18.37 -4.64 11.17
N SER A 120 19.11 -4.55 12.28
CA SER A 120 18.54 -4.67 13.63
C SER A 120 17.55 -3.54 13.92
N LEU A 121 17.92 -2.29 13.62
CA LEU A 121 17.08 -1.11 13.84
C LEU A 121 15.79 -1.18 13.01
N GLY A 122 15.88 -1.56 11.73
CA GLY A 122 14.72 -1.64 10.84
C GLY A 122 13.68 -2.65 11.33
N ARG A 123 14.12 -3.85 11.72
CA ARG A 123 13.24 -4.87 12.29
C ARG A 123 12.64 -4.43 13.62
N LYS A 124 13.45 -3.82 14.48
CA LYS A 124 13.01 -3.27 15.76
C LYS A 124 11.92 -2.22 15.58
N LEU A 125 12.11 -1.24 14.71
CA LEU A 125 11.14 -0.18 14.44
C LEU A 125 9.81 -0.70 13.88
N VAL A 126 9.87 -1.73 13.02
CA VAL A 126 8.66 -2.40 12.54
C VAL A 126 7.94 -3.08 13.68
N MET A 127 8.63 -3.89 14.48
CA MET A 127 8.02 -4.63 15.60
C MET A 127 7.47 -3.71 16.70
N GLU A 128 8.17 -2.63 17.03
CA GLU A 128 7.70 -1.60 17.96
C GLU A 128 6.36 -1.04 17.50
N TYR A 129 6.28 -0.56 16.25
CA TYR A 129 5.04 -0.03 15.68
C TYR A 129 3.91 -1.07 15.66
N MET A 130 4.18 -2.31 15.24
CA MET A 130 3.14 -3.35 15.18
C MET A 130 2.60 -3.68 16.57
N THR A 131 3.47 -3.66 17.58
CA THR A 131 3.09 -3.88 18.98
C THR A 131 2.22 -2.75 19.51
N GLU A 132 2.63 -1.49 19.27
CA GLU A 132 1.89 -0.30 19.67
C GLU A 132 0.51 -0.23 19.00
N ALA A 133 0.42 -0.72 17.76
CA ALA A 133 -0.84 -0.83 17.01
C ALA A 133 -1.75 -1.99 17.46
N GLY A 134 -1.35 -2.78 18.47
CA GLY A 134 -2.17 -3.88 19.00
C GLY A 134 -2.26 -5.12 18.11
N LEU A 135 -1.36 -5.27 17.13
CA LEU A 135 -1.35 -6.41 16.20
C LEU A 135 -0.68 -7.64 16.86
N ASP A 136 -1.04 -8.85 16.40
CA ASP A 136 -0.43 -10.07 16.94
C ASP A 136 1.05 -10.19 16.53
N LYS A 137 1.95 -10.13 17.52
CA LYS A 137 3.40 -10.30 17.32
C LYS A 137 3.75 -11.62 16.63
N GLY A 138 2.99 -12.69 16.86
CA GLY A 138 3.24 -14.01 16.28
C GLY A 138 2.93 -14.07 14.78
N GLU A 139 2.16 -13.12 14.27
CA GLU A 139 1.70 -13.09 12.87
C GLU A 139 2.33 -11.95 12.06
N VAL A 140 3.26 -11.18 12.65
CA VAL A 140 3.96 -10.13 11.92
C VAL A 140 5.00 -10.75 10.98
N GLN A 141 4.75 -10.61 9.68
CA GLN A 141 5.73 -10.93 8.65
C GLN A 141 6.53 -9.68 8.29
N ILE A 142 7.86 -9.77 8.30
CA ILE A 142 8.74 -8.65 7.94
C ILE A 142 9.55 -9.02 6.71
N GLU A 143 9.25 -8.36 5.60
CA GLU A 143 10.05 -8.41 4.39
C GLU A 143 11.09 -7.29 4.41
N MET A 144 12.32 -7.61 4.01
CA MET A 144 13.40 -6.63 3.87
C MET A 144 13.91 -6.65 2.43
N SER A 145 14.02 -5.47 1.84
CA SER A 145 14.67 -5.28 0.55
C SER A 145 15.83 -4.31 0.69
N ARG A 146 16.92 -4.61 -0.02
CA ARG A 146 18.14 -3.81 -0.07
C ARG A 146 18.39 -3.37 -1.49
N LYS A 147 18.72 -2.10 -1.67
CA LYS A 147 19.17 -1.53 -2.95
C LYS A 147 20.46 -0.78 -2.75
N ASP A 148 21.50 -1.22 -3.43
CA ASP A 148 22.81 -0.58 -3.40
C ASP A 148 23.05 0.24 -4.66
N ILE A 149 23.74 1.36 -4.51
CA ILE A 149 24.24 2.20 -5.60
C ILE A 149 25.76 2.28 -5.44
N SER A 150 26.47 1.90 -6.51
CA SER A 150 27.93 1.91 -6.58
C SER A 150 28.39 2.74 -7.79
N LEU A 151 29.53 3.45 -7.66
CA LEU A 151 30.09 4.28 -8.75
C LEU A 151 30.88 3.48 -9.79
N SER A 152 31.22 2.21 -9.51
CA SER A 152 31.89 1.29 -10.44
C SER A 152 31.54 -0.16 -10.12
N GLU A 153 31.59 -1.05 -11.12
CA GLU A 153 31.37 -2.50 -10.95
C GLU A 153 32.42 -3.17 -10.04
N ALA A 154 33.59 -2.54 -9.87
CA ALA A 154 34.70 -3.03 -9.04
C ALA A 154 34.72 -2.45 -7.61
N GLY A 155 33.79 -1.56 -7.26
CA GLY A 155 33.75 -0.93 -5.94
C GLY A 155 33.20 -1.89 -4.87
N THR A 156 34.06 -2.32 -3.92
CA THR A 156 33.70 -3.28 -2.87
C THR A 156 32.67 -2.76 -1.86
N ILE A 157 32.43 -1.45 -1.79
CA ILE A 157 31.48 -0.87 -0.84
C ILE A 157 30.61 0.20 -1.53
N PRO A 158 29.27 0.10 -1.44
CA PRO A 158 28.34 1.06 -2.04
C PRO A 158 28.54 2.50 -1.57
N VAL A 159 28.27 3.45 -2.46
CA VAL A 159 28.16 4.88 -2.07
C VAL A 159 26.86 5.15 -1.34
N GLU A 160 25.81 4.41 -1.67
CA GLU A 160 24.53 4.47 -1.02
C GLU A 160 23.92 3.07 -0.92
N THR A 161 23.35 2.75 0.24
CA THR A 161 22.56 1.54 0.47
C THR A 161 21.23 1.95 1.08
N LYS A 162 20.13 1.60 0.40
CA LYS A 162 18.77 1.80 0.89
C LYS A 162 18.20 0.47 1.37
N LEU A 163 17.82 0.41 2.64
CA LEU A 163 17.12 -0.70 3.24
C LEU A 163 15.65 -0.31 3.46
N VAL A 164 14.74 -1.17 3.02
CA VAL A 164 13.30 -1.00 3.19
C VAL A 164 12.76 -2.24 3.87
N PHE A 165 12.15 -2.02 5.04
CA PHE A 165 11.47 -3.05 5.82
C PHE A 165 9.97 -2.83 5.68
N VAL A 166 9.24 -3.87 5.32
CA VAL A 166 7.78 -3.88 5.25
C VAL A 166 7.28 -4.94 6.23
N GLY A 167 6.72 -4.49 7.34
CA GLY A 167 5.96 -5.33 8.24
C GLY A 167 4.51 -5.42 7.79
N ILE A 168 3.94 -6.62 7.85
CA ILE A 168 2.51 -6.88 7.65
C ILE A 168 2.03 -7.70 8.86
N GLY A 169 1.04 -7.20 9.59
CA GLY A 169 0.42 -7.89 10.72
C GLY A 169 -1.10 -7.95 10.58
N MET A 170 -1.71 -8.97 11.16
CA MET A 170 -3.17 -9.05 11.25
C MET A 170 -3.65 -8.46 12.58
N PRO A 171 -4.76 -7.70 12.56
CA PRO A 171 -5.40 -7.25 13.78
C PRO A 171 -6.02 -8.44 14.53
N LYS A 172 -5.99 -8.41 15.86
CA LYS A 172 -6.75 -9.33 16.71
C LYS A 172 -8.20 -8.85 16.74
N VAL A 173 -8.99 -9.24 15.74
CA VAL A 173 -10.43 -8.93 15.68
C VAL A 173 -11.24 -10.13 16.12
#